data_AF-A0AAV2BUF2-F1
#
_entry.id   AF-A0AAV2BUF2-F1
#
_cell.length_a   1.000
_cell.length_b   1.000
_cell.length_c   1.000
_cell.angle_alpha   90.00
_cell.angle_beta   90.00
_cell.angle_gamma   90.00
#
_symmetry.space_group_name_H-M   'P 1'
#
loop_
_entity.id
_entity.type
_entity.pdbx_description
1 polymer ?
#
loop_
_entity_poly.entity_id
_entity_poly.type
_entity_poly.pdbx_seq_one_letter_code
_entity_poly.pdbx_strand_id
1 'polypeptide(L)'
;MCWIPKGDGLLDFSRTCMPAASTPPNYWPSRSRRWQPLPECSASYPALRFVAGYYRTSQTETYTEDSPGGNHDYFSKLAADWEAASTLSPDCKVRRFIVRSGVVLGRTGGMIKQVYPPFFMGLGGPIGSGNQFFPWIHIEDIAGIFVHGVESDKVHGVLNGVAPQIITNKEFTQALARAMWRPALIPLPALAVDLVFGKERATMMLEGQRVIPKRTLESGYEYVYPDIKDACKECAHLIIDSDEH
;
A
#
# COMPACT_ATOMS: atom_id res chain seq x y z
N MET A 1 -9.39 -9.06 38.51
CA MET A 1 -8.88 -9.89 39.63
C MET A 1 -9.13 -11.35 39.29
N CYS A 2 -8.06 -12.09 38.98
CA CYS A 2 -8.00 -13.50 39.35
C CYS A 2 -8.12 -13.58 40.87
N TRP A 3 -8.95 -14.48 41.39
CA TRP A 3 -8.64 -15.23 42.60
C TRP A 3 -9.10 -16.67 42.44
N ILE A 4 -8.21 -17.57 42.84
CA ILE A 4 -8.34 -19.03 42.82
C ILE A 4 -9.11 -19.49 44.08
N PRO A 5 -9.45 -20.78 44.26
CA PRO A 5 -10.82 -21.29 44.31
C PRO A 5 -11.29 -21.66 45.74
N LYS A 6 -12.60 -21.68 45.96
CA LYS A 6 -13.27 -22.61 46.90
C LYS A 6 -14.55 -23.05 46.17
N GLY A 7 -14.71 -24.33 45.87
CA GLY A 7 -15.11 -25.31 46.87
C GLY A 7 -16.62 -25.17 46.99
N ASP A 8 -17.34 -25.95 46.20
CA ASP A 8 -18.81 -26.05 46.07
C ASP A 8 -19.39 -25.26 44.87
N GLY A 9 -19.62 -26.00 43.79
CA GLY A 9 -19.92 -25.50 42.45
C GLY A 9 -21.32 -24.90 42.27
N LEU A 10 -21.37 -23.57 42.24
CA LEU A 10 -22.42 -22.74 41.62
C LEU A 10 -21.80 -21.38 41.23
N LEU A 11 -21.92 -20.97 39.97
CA LEU A 11 -21.49 -19.65 39.49
C LEU A 11 -22.70 -18.82 39.04
N ASP A 12 -22.87 -17.68 39.73
CA ASP A 12 -23.82 -16.59 39.51
C ASP A 12 -23.31 -15.66 38.37
N PHE A 13 -24.19 -15.31 37.43
CA PHE A 13 -23.91 -14.60 36.18
C PHE A 13 -24.26 -13.10 36.21
N SER A 14 -24.00 -12.41 37.32
CA SER A 14 -24.53 -11.04 37.50
C SER A 14 -23.54 -9.95 37.92
N ARG A 15 -22.22 -10.07 37.68
CA ARG A 15 -21.29 -8.94 37.97
C ARG A 15 -20.18 -8.73 36.94
N THR A 16 -20.38 -7.68 36.15
CA THR A 16 -19.41 -6.90 35.37
C THR A 16 -18.33 -6.28 36.27
N CYS A 17 -17.06 -6.37 35.88
CA CYS A 17 -15.98 -5.51 36.36
C CYS A 17 -14.85 -5.39 35.33
N MET A 18 -14.70 -4.23 34.69
CA MET A 18 -13.39 -3.72 34.26
C MET A 18 -12.58 -3.32 35.50
N PRO A 19 -11.23 -3.42 35.48
CA PRO A 19 -10.46 -2.18 35.54
C PRO A 19 -9.14 -2.18 34.73
N ALA A 20 -8.57 -0.99 34.67
CA ALA A 20 -7.48 -0.50 33.83
C ALA A 20 -6.06 -1.05 34.09
N ALA A 21 -5.24 -0.93 33.04
CA ALA A 21 -3.81 -0.61 32.98
C ALA A 21 -2.81 -1.30 33.93
N SER A 22 -1.97 -2.17 33.37
CA SER A 22 -0.54 -2.28 33.69
C SER A 22 0.20 -3.05 32.60
N THR A 23 0.90 -2.33 31.71
CA THR A 23 1.83 -2.87 30.72
C THR A 23 3.21 -3.07 31.36
N PRO A 24 3.89 -4.21 31.15
CA PRO A 24 5.34 -4.26 31.02
C PRO A 24 5.73 -4.35 29.54
N PRO A 25 6.94 -3.89 29.19
CA PRO A 25 7.33 -3.58 27.82
C PRO A 25 7.71 -4.84 27.03
N ASN A 26 7.43 -4.80 25.73
CA ASN A 26 8.06 -5.63 24.71
C ASN A 26 7.77 -7.14 24.78
N TYR A 27 6.63 -7.57 24.24
CA TYR A 27 6.52 -8.85 23.53
C TYR A 27 5.30 -8.79 22.61
N TRP A 28 5.53 -8.66 21.30
CA TRP A 28 4.48 -8.83 20.29
C TRP A 28 4.31 -10.34 20.07
N PRO A 29 3.23 -11.00 20.55
CA PRO A 29 3.06 -12.41 20.26
C PRO A 29 2.45 -12.50 18.86
N SER A 30 3.30 -12.79 17.88
CA SER A 30 2.90 -13.33 16.60
C SER A 30 2.17 -14.66 16.82
N ARG A 31 0.85 -14.61 16.96
CA ARG A 31 -0.04 -15.75 16.75
C ARG A 31 -1.07 -15.35 15.73
N SER A 32 -1.02 -16.07 14.61
CA SER A 32 -2.03 -16.14 13.57
C SER A 32 -3.43 -16.27 14.18
N ARG A 33 -4.13 -15.15 14.34
CA ARG A 33 -5.58 -15.20 14.41
C ARG A 33 -6.04 -15.60 13.01
N ARG A 34 -6.49 -16.84 12.90
CA ARG A 34 -7.39 -17.29 11.85
C ARG A 34 -8.45 -16.20 11.67
N TRP A 35 -8.52 -15.62 10.47
CA TRP A 35 -9.48 -14.57 10.12
C TRP A 35 -10.88 -15.06 10.48
N GLN A 36 -11.42 -14.56 11.59
CA GLN A 36 -12.85 -14.70 11.85
C GLN A 36 -13.55 -13.69 10.94
N PRO A 37 -14.65 -14.07 10.26
CA PRO A 37 -15.49 -13.09 9.59
C PRO A 37 -15.88 -12.02 10.62
N LEU A 38 -15.85 -10.76 10.23
CA LEU A 38 -16.23 -9.65 11.11
C LEU A 38 -17.63 -9.97 11.68
N PRO A 39 -17.83 -9.92 13.01
CA PRO A 39 -19.15 -10.09 13.58
C PRO A 39 -20.06 -8.98 13.05
N GLU A 40 -21.30 -9.37 12.72
CA GLU A 40 -22.48 -8.61 12.30
C GLU A 40 -22.29 -7.13 11.94
N CYS A 41 -22.70 -6.80 10.71
CA CYS A 41 -22.72 -5.46 10.10
C CYS A 41 -23.32 -4.37 11.01
N SER A 42 -22.49 -3.85 11.90
CA SER A 42 -22.78 -2.71 12.78
C SER A 42 -21.72 -1.61 12.66
N ALA A 43 -20.77 -1.74 11.73
CA ALA A 43 -19.81 -0.69 11.46
C ALA A 43 -20.50 0.48 10.73
N SER A 44 -20.56 1.64 11.38
CA SER A 44 -20.93 2.92 10.73
C SER A 44 -19.92 3.37 9.66
N TYR A 45 -18.75 2.74 9.60
CA TYR A 45 -17.64 3.11 8.73
C TYR A 45 -17.50 2.13 7.55
N PRO A 46 -17.07 2.60 6.37
CA PRO A 46 -16.94 1.74 5.21
C PRO A 46 -15.83 0.70 5.39
N ALA A 47 -16.05 -0.49 4.84
CA ALA A 47 -15.06 -1.56 4.86
C ALA A 47 -13.93 -1.25 3.88
N LEU A 48 -12.71 -1.09 4.41
CA LEU A 48 -11.52 -0.70 3.66
C LEU A 48 -10.54 -1.86 3.42
N ARG A 49 -10.03 -2.00 2.19
CA ARG A 49 -8.98 -2.96 1.84
C ARG A 49 -7.95 -2.38 0.86
N PHE A 50 -6.70 -2.80 1.03
CA PHE A 50 -5.54 -2.46 0.20
C PHE A 50 -5.08 -3.70 -0.57
N VAL A 51 -4.90 -3.56 -1.88
CA VAL A 51 -4.51 -4.64 -2.79
C VAL A 51 -3.44 -4.15 -3.75
N ALA A 52 -2.42 -4.97 -4.03
CA ALA A 52 -1.35 -4.66 -4.99
C ALA A 52 -1.20 -5.80 -5.99
N GLY A 53 -0.82 -5.48 -7.24
CA GLY A 53 -0.49 -6.50 -8.24
C GLY A 53 -1.66 -7.20 -8.92
N TYR A 54 -2.82 -6.55 -9.05
CA TYR A 54 -4.01 -7.14 -9.68
C TYR A 54 -3.92 -7.24 -11.22
N TYR A 55 -3.28 -6.27 -11.87
CA TYR A 55 -3.21 -6.16 -13.33
C TYR A 55 -2.08 -6.99 -13.92
N ARG A 56 -2.22 -7.41 -15.18
CA ARG A 56 -1.14 -8.11 -15.89
C ARG A 56 -0.04 -7.11 -16.23
N THR A 57 1.21 -7.57 -16.20
CA THR A 57 2.33 -6.79 -16.70
C THR A 57 2.27 -6.68 -18.24
N SER A 58 2.40 -5.47 -18.76
CA SER A 58 2.35 -5.21 -20.20
C SER A 58 3.06 -3.89 -20.53
N GLN A 59 3.74 -3.88 -21.69
CA GLN A 59 4.44 -2.70 -22.19
C GLN A 59 3.54 -1.78 -23.03
N THR A 60 2.33 -2.22 -23.40
CA THR A 60 1.44 -1.49 -24.32
C THR A 60 0.04 -1.28 -23.77
N GLU A 61 -0.45 -2.22 -22.95
CA GLU A 61 -1.80 -2.14 -22.39
C GLU A 61 -1.89 -1.03 -21.35
N THR A 62 -3.07 -0.43 -21.27
CA THR A 62 -3.43 0.58 -20.28
C THR A 62 -4.58 0.04 -19.44
N TYR A 63 -4.41 0.03 -18.13
CA TYR A 63 -5.36 -0.53 -17.19
C TYR A 63 -6.13 0.57 -16.46
N THR A 64 -7.42 0.34 -16.29
CA THR A 64 -8.34 1.13 -15.47
C THR A 64 -9.00 0.21 -14.44
N GLU A 65 -9.85 0.76 -13.57
CA GLU A 65 -10.57 -0.01 -12.55
C GLU A 65 -11.56 -1.02 -13.16
N ASP A 66 -11.97 -0.83 -14.42
CA ASP A 66 -12.82 -1.76 -15.20
C ASP A 66 -12.02 -2.87 -15.90
N SER A 67 -10.70 -2.74 -15.98
CA SER A 67 -9.87 -3.70 -16.72
C SER A 67 -9.80 -5.05 -16.00
N PRO A 68 -9.86 -6.17 -16.76
CA PRO A 68 -9.76 -7.50 -16.17
C PRO A 68 -8.38 -7.78 -15.59
N GLY A 69 -8.31 -8.64 -14.59
CA GLY A 69 -7.06 -9.04 -13.93
C GLY A 69 -7.29 -10.15 -12.92
N GLY A 70 -6.29 -10.39 -12.06
CA GLY A 70 -6.44 -11.27 -10.91
C GLY A 70 -6.20 -12.78 -11.16
N ASN A 71 -5.67 -13.18 -12.32
CA ASN A 71 -5.61 -14.59 -12.71
C ASN A 71 -4.33 -15.06 -13.40
N HIS A 72 -3.24 -14.28 -13.38
CA HIS A 72 -2.06 -14.55 -14.22
C HIS A 72 -0.79 -14.93 -13.43
N ASP A 73 -0.64 -14.46 -12.21
CA ASP A 73 0.49 -14.76 -11.33
C ASP A 73 0.02 -15.00 -9.88
N TYR A 74 0.96 -15.27 -8.98
CA TYR A 74 0.64 -15.51 -7.58
C TYR A 74 0.01 -14.29 -6.90
N PHE A 75 0.56 -13.09 -7.13
CA PHE A 75 0.10 -11.86 -6.49
C PHE A 75 -1.24 -11.36 -7.02
N SER A 76 -1.53 -11.52 -8.30
CA SER A 76 -2.82 -11.20 -8.89
C SER A 76 -3.90 -12.15 -8.40
N LYS A 77 -3.61 -13.45 -8.25
CA LYS A 77 -4.53 -14.38 -7.58
C LYS A 77 -4.75 -14.02 -6.12
N LEU A 78 -3.68 -13.72 -5.38
CA LEU A 78 -3.76 -13.25 -4.00
C LEU A 78 -4.60 -11.98 -3.87
N ALA A 79 -4.41 -11.03 -4.80
CA ALA A 79 -5.18 -9.80 -4.89
C ALA A 79 -6.66 -10.10 -5.14
N ALA A 80 -7.00 -10.96 -6.10
CA ALA A 80 -8.36 -11.36 -6.39
C ALA A 80 -9.01 -12.07 -5.19
N ASP A 81 -8.29 -12.97 -4.52
CA ASP A 81 -8.76 -13.68 -3.33
C ASP A 81 -9.03 -12.70 -2.18
N TRP A 82 -8.19 -11.67 -1.99
CA TRP A 82 -8.39 -10.62 -0.99
C TRP A 82 -9.61 -9.74 -1.32
N GLU A 83 -9.81 -9.41 -2.59
CA GLU A 83 -11.01 -8.69 -3.04
C GLU A 83 -12.27 -9.54 -2.81
N ALA A 84 -12.23 -10.81 -3.17
CA ALA A 84 -13.33 -11.75 -2.98
C ALA A 84 -13.66 -11.95 -1.49
N ALA A 85 -12.66 -12.11 -0.63
CA ALA A 85 -12.82 -12.23 0.82
C ALA A 85 -13.37 -10.96 1.48
N SER A 86 -13.29 -9.81 0.81
CA SER A 86 -13.89 -8.56 1.26
C SER A 86 -15.37 -8.42 0.91
N THR A 87 -15.93 -9.36 0.16
CA THR A 87 -17.34 -9.32 -0.25
C THR A 87 -18.23 -9.48 0.98
N LEU A 88 -19.05 -8.46 1.23
CA LEU A 88 -20.03 -8.49 2.31
C LEU A 88 -21.30 -9.21 1.84
N SER A 89 -22.06 -9.75 2.79
CA SER A 89 -23.38 -10.32 2.50
C SER A 89 -24.27 -9.27 1.80
N PRO A 90 -25.12 -9.65 0.82
CA PRO A 90 -26.08 -8.74 0.20
C PRO A 90 -26.96 -7.98 1.21
N ASP A 91 -27.20 -8.56 2.39
CA ASP A 91 -28.01 -7.97 3.45
C ASP A 91 -27.26 -6.90 4.27
N CYS A 92 -25.94 -6.77 4.07
CA CYS A 92 -25.11 -5.80 4.77
C CYS A 92 -25.17 -4.42 4.09
N LYS A 93 -25.76 -3.44 4.76
CA LYS A 93 -25.90 -2.06 4.25
C LYS A 93 -24.63 -1.20 4.39
N VAL A 94 -23.48 -1.81 4.65
CA VAL A 94 -22.21 -1.08 4.84
C VAL A 94 -21.59 -0.76 3.48
N ARG A 95 -21.28 0.52 3.24
CA ARG A 95 -20.57 0.97 2.04
C ARG A 95 -19.18 0.32 1.98
N ARG A 96 -18.77 -0.12 0.80
CA ARG A 96 -17.47 -0.80 0.59
C ARG A 96 -16.74 -0.20 -0.59
N PHE A 97 -15.44 -0.01 -0.41
CA PHE A 97 -14.53 0.33 -1.50
C PHE A 97 -13.19 -0.40 -1.34
N ILE A 98 -12.53 -0.66 -2.46
CA ILE A 98 -11.21 -1.29 -2.54
C ILE A 98 -10.27 -0.29 -3.18
N VAL A 99 -9.07 -0.16 -2.64
CA VAL A 99 -8.01 0.62 -3.27
C VAL A 99 -6.91 -0.33 -3.77
N ARG A 100 -6.71 -0.34 -5.09
CA ARG A 100 -5.60 -1.02 -5.77
C ARG A 100 -4.42 -0.07 -5.86
N SER A 101 -3.41 -0.27 -5.02
CA SER A 101 -2.30 0.66 -4.91
C SER A 101 -1.17 0.33 -5.89
N GLY A 102 -0.54 1.39 -6.41
CA GLY A 102 0.79 1.30 -6.99
C GLY A 102 1.88 1.24 -5.92
N VAL A 103 3.12 1.48 -6.35
CA VAL A 103 4.27 1.60 -5.45
C VAL A 103 4.15 2.88 -4.63
N VAL A 104 3.99 2.72 -3.32
CA VAL A 104 3.90 3.85 -2.39
C VAL A 104 5.28 4.43 -2.13
N LEU A 105 5.44 5.71 -2.45
CA LEU A 105 6.63 6.52 -2.18
C LEU A 105 6.42 7.28 -0.88
N GLY A 106 7.36 7.14 0.05
CA GLY A 106 7.33 7.89 1.29
C GLY A 106 8.71 7.95 1.93
N ARG A 107 9.00 9.07 2.59
CA ARG A 107 10.30 9.40 3.18
C ARG A 107 10.84 8.34 4.13
N THR A 108 10.01 7.81 5.04
CA THR A 108 10.48 6.97 6.17
C THR A 108 10.30 5.46 5.95
N GLY A 109 9.83 5.03 4.78
CA GLY A 109 9.44 3.64 4.56
C GLY A 109 9.34 3.21 3.10
N GLY A 110 8.72 2.05 2.90
CA GLY A 110 8.45 1.49 1.57
C GLY A 110 9.70 1.26 0.74
N MET A 111 9.56 1.49 -0.57
CA MET A 111 10.64 1.28 -1.55
C MET A 111 11.77 2.30 -1.37
N ILE A 112 11.46 3.55 -1.03
CA ILE A 112 12.46 4.63 -0.89
C ILE A 112 13.53 4.26 0.13
N LYS A 113 13.16 3.73 1.29
CA LYS A 113 14.12 3.29 2.32
C LYS A 113 15.11 2.23 1.81
N GLN A 114 14.68 1.35 0.90
CA GLN A 114 15.51 0.28 0.36
C GLN A 114 16.44 0.79 -0.75
N VAL A 115 15.97 1.73 -1.58
CA VAL A 115 16.76 2.31 -2.68
C VAL A 115 17.58 3.53 -2.26
N TYR A 116 17.31 4.13 -1.10
CA TYR A 116 18.00 5.33 -0.63
C TYR A 116 19.52 5.13 -0.46
N PRO A 117 20.03 4.10 0.23
CA PRO A 117 21.47 3.94 0.43
C PRO A 117 22.29 3.88 -0.87
N PRO A 118 21.94 3.05 -1.90
CA PRO A 118 22.70 3.03 -3.14
C PRO A 118 22.58 4.34 -3.93
N PHE A 119 21.42 5.00 -3.91
CA PHE A 119 21.25 6.31 -4.56
C PHE A 119 22.08 7.41 -3.88
N PHE A 120 22.14 7.42 -2.55
CA PHE A 120 22.96 8.36 -1.79
C PHE A 120 24.45 8.21 -2.08
N MET A 121 24.92 6.97 -2.28
CA MET A 121 26.29 6.65 -2.68
C MET A 121 26.59 6.92 -4.17
N GLY A 122 25.61 7.36 -4.96
CA GLY A 122 25.76 7.55 -6.42
C GLY A 122 25.83 6.24 -7.21
N LEU A 123 25.45 5.12 -6.59
CA LEU A 123 25.36 3.78 -7.20
C LEU A 123 23.94 3.43 -7.65
N GLY A 124 23.03 4.40 -7.63
CA GLY A 124 21.67 4.25 -8.11
C GLY A 124 21.59 4.23 -9.64
N GLY A 125 20.49 3.67 -10.15
CA GLY A 125 20.17 3.74 -11.57
C GLY A 125 18.89 2.98 -11.91
N PRO A 126 18.54 2.93 -13.21
CA PRO A 126 17.31 2.30 -13.66
C PRO A 126 17.38 0.78 -13.46
N ILE A 127 16.23 0.17 -13.20
CA ILE A 127 16.07 -1.27 -13.06
C ILE A 127 15.93 -1.88 -14.46
N GLY A 128 16.85 -2.79 -14.83
CA GLY A 128 16.81 -3.44 -16.15
C GLY A 128 16.92 -2.44 -17.30
N SER A 129 15.95 -2.44 -18.22
CA SER A 129 15.91 -1.50 -19.36
C SER A 129 15.48 -0.08 -18.94
N GLY A 130 14.78 0.06 -17.81
CA GLY A 130 14.21 1.31 -17.32
C GLY A 130 12.96 1.79 -18.06
N ASN A 131 12.55 1.13 -19.14
CA ASN A 131 11.41 1.54 -19.98
C ASN A 131 10.06 1.03 -19.46
N GLN A 132 10.08 0.16 -18.45
CA GLN A 132 8.87 -0.36 -17.85
C GLN A 132 8.08 0.75 -17.13
N PHE A 133 6.76 0.67 -17.24
CA PHE A 133 5.87 1.59 -16.55
C PHE A 133 5.96 1.40 -15.03
N PHE A 134 6.00 2.51 -14.31
CA PHE A 134 6.17 2.52 -12.87
C PHE A 134 4.93 3.14 -12.23
N PRO A 135 3.90 2.34 -11.89
CA PRO A 135 2.72 2.86 -11.20
C PRO A 135 3.12 3.24 -9.77
N TRP A 136 3.00 4.52 -9.43
CA TRP A 136 3.48 5.08 -8.18
C TRP A 136 2.40 5.92 -7.52
N ILE A 137 2.51 6.16 -6.22
CA ILE A 137 1.69 7.13 -5.49
C ILE A 137 2.46 7.65 -4.27
N HIS A 138 2.26 8.92 -3.91
CA HIS A 138 2.83 9.45 -2.67
C HIS A 138 2.07 8.93 -1.44
N ILE A 139 2.76 8.82 -0.30
CA ILE A 139 2.16 8.32 0.95
C ILE A 139 1.01 9.20 1.45
N GLU A 140 1.11 10.52 1.26
CA GLU A 140 0.02 11.45 1.60
C GLU A 140 -1.18 11.27 0.67
N ASP A 141 -0.95 11.02 -0.62
CA ASP A 141 -2.04 10.82 -1.57
C ASP A 141 -2.77 9.50 -1.34
N ILE A 142 -2.07 8.40 -1.06
CA ILE A 142 -2.74 7.13 -0.75
C ILE A 142 -3.55 7.22 0.55
N ALA A 143 -3.02 7.93 1.56
CA ALA A 143 -3.75 8.20 2.79
C ALA A 143 -4.97 9.10 2.53
N GLY A 144 -4.81 10.15 1.72
CA GLY A 144 -5.88 11.04 1.32
C GLY A 144 -6.98 10.34 0.53
N ILE A 145 -6.65 9.42 -0.37
CA ILE A 145 -7.64 8.58 -1.09
C ILE A 145 -8.45 7.74 -0.10
N PHE A 146 -7.81 7.21 0.95
CA PHE A 146 -8.52 6.48 1.98
C PHE A 146 -9.46 7.35 2.80
N VAL A 147 -9.01 8.53 3.22
CA VAL A 147 -9.84 9.51 3.93
C VAL A 147 -11.00 9.95 3.05
N HIS A 148 -10.74 10.33 1.80
CA HIS A 148 -11.76 10.70 0.82
C HIS A 148 -12.77 9.57 0.58
N GLY A 149 -12.29 8.32 0.48
CA GLY A 149 -13.16 7.16 0.35
C GLY A 149 -14.03 6.93 1.58
N VAL A 150 -13.56 7.27 2.78
CA VAL A 150 -14.36 7.19 4.01
C VAL A 150 -15.39 8.32 4.07
N GLU A 151 -14.99 9.55 3.79
CA GLU A 151 -15.80 10.76 3.95
C GLU A 151 -16.81 10.97 2.82
N SER A 152 -16.48 10.58 1.59
CA SER A 152 -17.31 10.77 0.41
C SER A 152 -18.24 9.58 0.19
N ASP A 153 -19.55 9.83 0.28
CA ASP A 153 -20.57 8.83 -0.05
C ASP A 153 -20.65 8.48 -1.53
N LYS A 154 -19.96 9.22 -2.41
CA LYS A 154 -19.89 8.93 -3.84
C LYS A 154 -18.92 7.80 -4.17
N VAL A 155 -18.07 7.40 -3.23
CA VAL A 155 -17.02 6.41 -3.45
C VAL A 155 -17.55 5.00 -3.19
N HIS A 156 -17.61 4.21 -4.26
CA HIS A 156 -18.00 2.81 -4.24
C HIS A 156 -17.13 1.98 -5.20
N GLY A 157 -16.97 0.70 -4.88
CA GLY A 157 -16.30 -0.25 -5.76
C GLY A 157 -14.78 -0.14 -5.70
N VAL A 158 -14.11 -0.30 -6.84
CA VAL A 158 -12.64 -0.30 -6.91
C VAL A 158 -12.14 1.08 -7.33
N LEU A 159 -11.10 1.55 -6.66
CA LEU A 159 -10.31 2.74 -6.99
C LEU A 159 -8.86 2.33 -7.25
N ASN A 160 -8.22 2.94 -8.24
CA ASN A 160 -6.77 2.82 -8.41
C ASN A 160 -6.06 3.91 -7.60
N GLY A 161 -5.32 3.49 -6.58
CA GLY A 161 -4.44 4.32 -5.77
C GLY A 161 -3.09 4.51 -6.46
N VAL A 162 -3.10 5.19 -7.60
CA VAL A 162 -1.91 5.61 -8.35
C VAL A 162 -1.99 7.10 -8.64
N ALA A 163 -0.84 7.76 -8.78
CA ALA A 163 -0.76 9.14 -9.24
C ALA A 163 -1.23 9.25 -10.71
N PRO A 164 -1.78 10.41 -11.12
CA PRO A 164 -2.29 10.60 -12.48
C PRO A 164 -1.17 10.66 -13.53
N GLN A 165 0.06 11.00 -13.14
CA GLN A 165 1.20 11.04 -14.06
C GLN A 165 1.74 9.64 -14.35
N ILE A 166 1.61 9.22 -15.60
CA ILE A 166 2.20 7.99 -16.11
C ILE A 166 3.69 8.23 -16.36
N ILE A 167 4.54 7.45 -15.68
CA ILE A 167 5.99 7.52 -15.81
C ILE A 167 6.60 6.13 -16.02
N THR A 168 7.84 6.13 -16.48
CA THR A 168 8.72 4.96 -16.57
C THR A 168 9.67 4.87 -15.38
N ASN A 169 10.25 3.69 -15.15
CA ASN A 169 11.27 3.52 -14.12
C ASN A 169 12.49 4.44 -14.33
N LYS A 170 12.89 4.69 -15.58
CA LYS A 170 13.96 5.63 -15.92
C LYS A 170 13.62 7.06 -15.48
N GLU A 171 12.40 7.52 -15.70
CA GLU A 171 11.95 8.86 -15.27
C GLU A 171 11.92 8.96 -13.75
N PHE A 172 11.43 7.92 -13.06
CA PHE A 172 11.48 7.83 -11.60
C PHE A 172 12.93 7.93 -11.07
N THR A 173 13.83 7.09 -11.60
CA THR A 173 15.25 7.10 -11.22
C THR A 173 15.87 8.47 -11.43
N GLN A 174 15.60 9.14 -12.55
CA GLN A 174 16.11 10.47 -12.82
C GLN A 174 15.53 11.53 -11.88
N ALA A 175 14.24 11.46 -11.56
CA ALA A 175 13.60 12.38 -10.62
C ALA A 175 14.21 12.24 -9.22
N LEU A 176 14.37 11.00 -8.73
CA LEU A 176 14.98 10.72 -7.43
C LEU A 176 16.45 11.15 -7.39
N ALA A 177 17.23 10.85 -8.43
CA ALA A 177 18.63 11.24 -8.53
C ALA A 177 18.83 12.76 -8.49
N ARG A 178 17.99 13.50 -9.21
CA ARG A 178 17.99 14.97 -9.19
C ARG A 178 17.60 15.52 -7.82
N ALA A 179 16.58 14.95 -7.20
CA ALA A 179 16.14 15.35 -5.86
C ALA A 179 17.26 15.17 -4.81
N MET A 180 18.06 14.10 -4.95
CA MET A 180 19.18 13.79 -4.05
C MET A 180 20.51 14.47 -4.45
N TRP A 181 20.55 15.22 -5.55
CA TRP A 181 21.78 15.79 -6.11
C TRP A 181 22.89 14.74 -6.37
N ARG A 182 22.50 13.53 -6.80
CA ARG A 182 23.43 12.43 -7.11
C ARG A 182 23.26 11.94 -8.56
N PRO A 183 24.32 11.46 -9.22
CA PRO A 183 24.19 10.78 -10.49
C PRO A 183 23.49 9.43 -10.28
N ALA A 184 22.63 9.02 -11.23
CA ALA A 184 22.02 7.70 -11.24
C ALA A 184 22.17 7.05 -12.62
N LEU A 185 23.41 6.67 -12.95
CA LEU A 185 23.79 6.19 -14.28
C LEU A 185 24.04 4.69 -14.32
N ILE A 186 24.09 4.00 -13.18
CA ILE A 186 24.48 2.58 -13.11
C ILE A 186 23.21 1.72 -13.16
N PRO A 187 22.88 1.06 -14.29
CA PRO A 187 21.70 0.23 -14.36
C PRO A 187 21.83 -0.94 -13.38
N LEU A 188 20.79 -1.20 -12.61
CA LEU A 188 20.74 -2.34 -11.72
C LEU A 188 20.47 -3.60 -12.57
N PRO A 189 21.40 -4.58 -12.59
CA PRO A 189 21.15 -5.85 -13.26
C PRO A 189 20.00 -6.58 -12.56
N ALA A 190 19.20 -7.32 -13.32
CA ALA A 190 18.04 -8.05 -12.79
C ALA A 190 18.39 -8.94 -11.59
N LEU A 191 19.59 -9.53 -11.57
CA LEU A 191 20.09 -10.37 -10.47
C LEU A 191 20.19 -9.61 -9.13
N ALA A 192 20.58 -8.33 -9.16
CA ALA A 192 20.67 -7.52 -7.94
C ALA A 192 19.26 -7.18 -7.41
N VAL A 193 18.31 -6.95 -8.30
CA VAL A 193 16.90 -6.69 -7.95
C VAL A 193 16.27 -7.95 -7.35
N ASP A 194 16.52 -9.12 -7.93
CA ASP A 194 16.08 -10.41 -7.39
C ASP A 194 16.60 -10.65 -5.98
N LEU A 195 17.85 -10.27 -5.69
CA LEU A 195 18.46 -10.46 -4.37
C LEU A 195 17.87 -9.54 -3.30
N VAL A 196 17.58 -8.27 -3.65
CA VAL A 196 17.07 -7.26 -2.72
C VAL A 196 15.56 -7.40 -2.49
N PHE A 197 14.79 -7.68 -3.54
CA PHE A 197 13.32 -7.67 -3.50
C PHE A 197 12.68 -9.06 -3.55
N GLY A 198 13.45 -10.09 -3.91
CA GLY A 198 12.94 -11.43 -4.20
C GLY A 198 12.43 -11.55 -5.63
N LYS A 199 12.60 -12.74 -6.24
CA LYS A 199 12.27 -13.02 -7.65
C LYS A 199 10.85 -12.62 -8.04
N GLU A 200 9.88 -12.91 -7.18
CA GLU A 200 8.46 -12.69 -7.48
C GLU A 200 8.10 -11.19 -7.55
N ARG A 201 8.73 -10.36 -6.70
CA ARG A 201 8.55 -8.90 -6.74
C ARG A 201 9.39 -8.24 -7.84
N ALA A 202 10.56 -8.80 -8.11
CA ALA A 202 11.43 -8.32 -9.17
C ALA A 202 10.75 -8.41 -10.54
N THR A 203 10.00 -9.48 -10.84
CA THR A 203 9.22 -9.58 -12.09
C THR A 203 8.24 -8.43 -12.27
N MET A 204 7.51 -8.05 -11.22
CA MET A 204 6.61 -6.89 -11.27
C MET A 204 7.34 -5.58 -11.53
N MET A 205 8.52 -5.40 -10.92
CA MET A 205 9.35 -4.21 -11.11
C MET A 205 10.08 -4.16 -12.46
N LEU A 206 10.27 -5.31 -13.12
CA LEU A 206 10.96 -5.43 -14.40
C LEU A 206 10.03 -5.24 -15.60
N GLU A 207 8.76 -5.65 -15.49
CA GLU A 207 7.82 -5.60 -16.62
C GLU A 207 6.81 -4.44 -16.54
N GLY A 208 6.49 -3.96 -15.33
CA GLY A 208 5.69 -2.74 -15.13
C GLY A 208 4.22 -2.83 -15.56
N GLN A 209 3.44 -1.83 -15.14
CA GLN A 209 2.00 -1.74 -15.44
C GLN A 209 1.61 -0.28 -15.68
N ARG A 210 0.94 0.01 -16.80
CA ARG A 210 0.39 1.34 -17.05
C ARG A 210 -1.02 1.43 -16.48
N VAL A 211 -1.16 1.98 -15.28
CA VAL A 211 -2.43 2.08 -14.57
C VAL A 211 -2.91 3.53 -14.55
N ILE A 212 -4.19 3.75 -14.84
CA ILE A 212 -4.83 5.08 -14.79
C ILE A 212 -5.82 5.11 -13.62
N PRO A 213 -5.78 6.16 -12.78
CA PRO A 213 -6.69 6.34 -11.65
C PRO A 213 -8.02 6.99 -12.09
N LYS A 214 -8.73 6.36 -13.02
CA LYS A 214 -9.91 6.96 -13.67
C LYS A 214 -11.01 7.23 -12.65
N ARG A 215 -11.42 6.21 -11.87
CA ARG A 215 -12.49 6.39 -10.87
C ARG A 215 -12.05 7.24 -9.69
N THR A 216 -10.77 7.19 -9.32
CA THR A 216 -10.23 8.05 -8.27
C THR A 216 -10.34 9.53 -8.65
N LEU A 217 -9.99 9.89 -9.89
CA LEU A 217 -10.17 11.24 -10.42
C LEU A 217 -11.64 11.63 -10.56
N GLU A 218 -12.48 10.74 -11.11
CA GLU A 218 -13.93 10.96 -11.25
C GLU A 218 -14.64 11.11 -9.90
N SER A 219 -14.08 10.56 -8.82
CA SER A 219 -14.61 10.74 -7.46
C SER A 219 -14.38 12.15 -6.89
N GLY A 220 -13.58 12.98 -7.57
CA GLY A 220 -13.24 14.34 -7.16
C GLY A 220 -12.09 14.42 -6.16
N TYR A 221 -11.27 13.38 -6.04
CA TYR A 221 -10.06 13.44 -5.21
C TYR A 221 -9.02 14.37 -5.84
N GLU A 222 -8.50 15.31 -5.06
CA GLU A 222 -7.43 16.23 -5.47
C GLU A 222 -6.09 15.71 -4.96
N TYR A 223 -5.16 15.46 -5.88
CA TYR A 223 -3.82 14.96 -5.56
C TYR A 223 -2.95 16.09 -5.03
N VAL A 224 -2.28 15.83 -3.91
CA VAL A 224 -1.25 16.69 -3.33
C VAL A 224 0.03 16.60 -4.17
N TYR A 225 0.41 15.39 -4.60
CA TYR A 225 1.60 15.16 -5.44
C TYR A 225 1.26 14.49 -6.78
N PRO A 226 0.70 15.26 -7.74
CA PRO A 226 0.40 14.72 -9.06
C PRO A 226 1.65 14.48 -9.93
N ASP A 227 2.78 15.13 -9.64
CA ASP A 227 4.05 15.02 -10.39
C ASP A 227 5.16 14.34 -9.57
N ILE A 228 5.90 13.45 -10.22
CA ILE A 228 6.94 12.63 -9.58
C ILE A 228 8.11 13.47 -9.07
N LYS A 229 8.43 14.60 -9.69
CA LYS A 229 9.57 15.42 -9.27
C LYS A 229 9.29 16.02 -7.89
N ASP A 230 8.07 16.48 -7.66
CA ASP A 230 7.70 17.08 -6.38
C ASP A 230 7.57 16.01 -5.28
N ALA A 231 7.00 14.85 -5.61
CA ALA A 231 7.01 13.68 -4.71
C ALA A 231 8.43 13.23 -4.34
N CYS A 232 9.34 13.14 -5.33
CA CYS A 232 10.73 12.75 -5.08
C CYS A 232 11.50 13.82 -4.30
N LYS A 233 11.21 15.11 -4.50
CA LYS A 233 11.82 16.19 -3.70
C LYS A 233 11.45 16.04 -2.23
N GLU A 234 10.15 15.88 -1.91
CA GLU A 234 9.68 15.62 -0.54
C GLU A 234 10.44 14.44 0.08
N CYS A 235 10.47 13.31 -0.61
CA CYS A 235 11.10 12.10 -0.11
C CYS A 235 12.63 12.22 0.04
N ALA A 236 13.29 13.13 -0.70
CA ALA A 236 14.73 13.32 -0.70
C ALA A 236 15.22 14.32 0.37
N HIS A 237 14.33 15.07 1.03
CA HIS A 237 14.66 15.97 2.16
C HIS A 237 15.06 15.19 3.43
N LEU A 238 16.02 14.26 3.31
CA LEU A 238 16.52 13.41 4.38
C LEU A 238 17.59 14.06 5.26
N ILE A 239 17.90 15.34 5.02
CA ILE A 239 18.84 16.12 5.82
C ILE A 239 18.11 17.41 6.23
N ILE A 240 18.06 17.66 7.54
CA ILE A 240 17.34 18.74 8.26
C ILE A 240 15.90 18.36 8.64
N ASP A 241 15.77 17.52 9.67
CA ASP A 241 14.93 17.80 10.84
C ASP A 241 15.21 16.67 11.83
N SER A 242 16.33 16.83 12.53
CA SER A 242 16.63 16.12 13.78
C SER A 242 16.33 17.02 14.98
N ASP A 243 15.33 17.89 14.86
CA ASP A 243 14.87 18.80 15.91
C ASP A 243 13.38 18.57 16.19
N GLU A 244 13.04 17.40 16.74
CA GLU A 244 12.00 17.33 17.76
C GLU A 244 12.59 16.57 18.96
N HIS A 245 13.06 17.35 19.93
CA HIS A 245 13.26 16.96 21.32
C HIS A 245 11.92 16.86 22.03
#